data_AF-A0A379QQQ3-F1
#
_entry.id   AF-A0A379QQQ3-F1
#
_cell.length_a   1.000
_cell.length_b   1.000
_cell.length_c   1.000
_cell.angle_alpha   90.00
_cell.angle_beta   90.00
_cell.angle_gamma   90.00
#
_symmetry.space_group_name_H-M   'P 1'
#
loop_
_entity.id
_entity.type
_entity.pdbx_description
1 polymer ?
#
loop_
_entity_poly.entity_id
_entity_poly.type
_entity_poly.pdbx_seq_one_letter_code
_entity_poly.pdbx_strand_id
1 'polypeptide(L)'
;MTFRRKYLLMAFSILSSLFVQTVQADAEDCQITFSSPNVSFGAFKQDDIVDTQKGWHQMPSRDVNVSVYCPESQKMGLFVQARAGEKGRFYFGDSSGLAVRVSDMVVDGKSYPLAKTLDRSSLNPDGDGQESLLLHNNEGIIAVDNHAPVSGKQLNFTLKLTPVLNDQQFTRTADVTSLESDLMWELVTQ
;
A
#
# COMPACT_ATOMS: atom_id res chain seq x y z
N MET A 1 57.72 38.54 61.50
CA MET A 1 56.55 38.81 60.64
C MET A 1 56.64 37.85 59.44
N THR A 2 56.37 36.55 59.60
CA THR A 2 55.07 35.88 59.36
C THR A 2 54.39 36.22 58.03
N PHE A 3 54.49 35.33 57.04
CA PHE A 3 53.38 35.07 56.12
C PHE A 3 53.27 33.57 55.84
N ARG A 4 52.21 32.97 56.38
CA ARG A 4 51.87 31.54 56.28
C ARG A 4 51.35 31.21 54.88
N ARG A 5 51.91 30.18 54.27
CA ARG A 5 51.45 29.54 53.04
C ARG A 5 50.10 28.87 53.31
N LYS A 6 49.02 29.36 52.71
CA LYS A 6 47.69 28.70 52.74
C LYS A 6 47.55 27.89 51.45
N TYR A 7 47.60 26.57 51.57
CA TYR A 7 47.23 25.65 50.50
C TYR A 7 45.71 25.58 50.42
N LEU A 8 45.15 26.06 49.32
CA LEU A 8 43.73 25.94 49.00
C LEU A 8 43.55 24.63 48.22
N LEU A 9 43.19 23.55 48.93
CA LEU A 9 42.77 22.30 48.30
C LEU A 9 41.35 22.49 47.77
N MET A 10 41.21 22.75 46.47
CA MET A 10 39.93 22.66 45.77
C MET A 10 39.61 21.20 45.49
N ALA A 11 38.69 20.62 46.25
CA ALA A 11 38.08 19.34 45.95
C ALA A 11 37.01 19.56 44.85
N PHE A 12 37.34 19.23 43.61
CA PHE A 12 36.39 19.22 42.50
C PHE A 12 35.71 17.85 42.46
N SER A 13 34.54 17.73 43.06
CA SER A 13 33.67 16.56 42.92
C SER A 13 33.01 16.61 41.54
N ILE A 14 33.55 15.87 40.56
CA ILE A 14 32.93 15.69 39.24
C ILE A 14 31.76 14.73 39.41
N LEU A 15 30.55 15.28 39.53
CA LEU A 15 29.32 14.50 39.53
C LEU A 15 28.97 14.13 38.07
N SER A 16 29.56 13.05 37.55
CA SER A 16 29.22 12.52 36.23
C SER A 16 27.78 12.01 36.22
N SER A 17 26.87 12.83 35.74
CA SER A 17 25.49 12.45 35.46
C SER A 17 25.46 11.71 34.11
N LEU A 18 25.27 10.39 34.17
CA LEU A 18 24.93 9.60 32.99
C LEU A 18 23.49 9.93 32.61
N PHE A 19 23.32 10.88 31.67
CA PHE A 19 22.05 11.03 30.97
C PHE A 19 21.89 9.82 30.06
N VAL A 20 21.09 8.85 30.49
CA VAL A 20 20.61 7.78 29.62
C VAL A 20 19.68 8.44 28.62
N GLN A 21 20.12 8.55 27.37
CA GLN A 21 19.23 8.95 26.29
C GLN A 21 18.30 7.77 26.03
N THR A 22 17.05 7.88 26.48
CA THR A 22 15.98 7.01 26.02
C THR A 22 15.77 7.29 24.54
N VAL A 23 16.25 6.38 23.68
CA VAL A 23 15.82 6.33 22.29
C VAL A 23 14.35 5.91 22.32
N GLN A 24 13.44 6.86 22.09
CA GLN A 24 12.08 6.52 21.67
C GLN A 24 12.23 5.99 20.25
N ALA A 25 12.21 4.66 20.09
CA ALA A 25 11.98 4.05 18.79
C ALA A 25 10.56 4.48 18.40
N ASP A 26 10.47 5.40 17.45
CA ASP A 26 9.22 5.66 16.76
C ASP A 26 8.77 4.32 16.17
N ALA A 27 7.56 3.88 16.48
CA ALA A 27 7.01 2.61 16.04
C ALA A 27 6.58 2.67 14.56
N GLU A 28 7.43 3.26 13.70
CA GLU A 28 7.14 3.55 12.29
C GLU A 28 7.70 2.50 11.31
N ASP A 29 8.27 1.39 11.78
CA ASP A 29 8.86 0.37 10.90
C ASP A 29 7.85 -0.69 10.44
N CYS A 30 6.65 -0.29 10.01
CA CYS A 30 5.78 -1.22 9.29
C CYS A 30 6.35 -1.46 7.88
N GLN A 31 6.41 -2.72 7.46
CA GLN A 31 6.96 -3.12 6.17
C GLN A 31 5.87 -3.66 5.25
N ILE A 32 5.84 -3.18 4.00
CA ILE A 32 4.99 -3.70 2.94
C ILE A 32 5.85 -4.54 2.00
N THR A 33 5.37 -5.73 1.65
CA THR A 33 5.99 -6.62 0.68
C THR A 33 5.00 -7.03 -0.39
N PHE A 34 5.44 -7.02 -1.64
CA PHE A 34 4.70 -7.51 -2.80
C PHE A 34 5.37 -8.78 -3.30
N SER A 35 4.59 -9.83 -3.60
CA SER A 35 5.15 -11.06 -4.19
C SER A 35 5.80 -10.83 -5.55
N SER A 36 5.36 -9.80 -6.27
CA SER A 36 5.94 -9.34 -7.54
C SER A 36 5.74 -7.82 -7.67
N PRO A 37 6.76 -7.00 -7.38
CA PRO A 37 6.66 -5.54 -7.52
C PRO A 37 6.68 -5.08 -8.98
N ASN A 38 7.15 -5.91 -9.91
CA ASN A 38 7.09 -5.66 -11.35
C ASN A 38 6.32 -6.81 -12.03
N VAL A 39 5.10 -6.52 -12.48
CA VAL A 39 4.21 -7.50 -13.09
C VAL A 39 4.26 -7.39 -14.61
N SER A 40 4.82 -8.40 -15.26
CA SER A 40 4.83 -8.50 -16.72
C SER A 40 3.64 -9.30 -17.23
N PHE A 41 2.92 -8.72 -18.17
CA PHE A 41 1.84 -9.39 -18.90
C PHE A 41 2.31 -9.99 -20.24
N GLY A 42 3.52 -9.66 -20.69
CA GLY A 42 4.00 -10.02 -22.02
C GLY A 42 3.29 -9.25 -23.14
N ALA A 43 3.39 -9.76 -24.36
CA ALA A 43 2.70 -9.18 -25.52
C ALA A 43 1.25 -9.68 -25.57
N PHE A 44 0.32 -8.76 -25.79
CA PHE A 44 -1.09 -9.08 -25.98
C PHE A 44 -1.42 -9.31 -27.45
N LYS A 45 -2.21 -10.34 -27.71
CA LYS A 45 -2.81 -10.66 -29.00
C LYS A 45 -4.33 -10.69 -28.88
N GLN A 46 -5.01 -10.58 -30.01
CA GLN A 46 -6.46 -10.64 -30.04
C GLN A 46 -7.03 -11.98 -29.54
N ASP A 47 -6.30 -13.08 -29.78
CA ASP A 47 -6.67 -14.41 -29.27
C ASP A 47 -6.56 -14.52 -27.73
N ASP A 48 -5.86 -13.59 -27.08
CA ASP A 48 -5.73 -13.57 -25.60
C ASP A 48 -6.93 -12.91 -24.92
N ILE A 49 -7.87 -12.32 -25.68
CA ILE A 49 -9.02 -11.61 -25.14
C ILE A 49 -9.91 -12.58 -24.35
N VAL A 50 -10.16 -12.25 -23.08
CA VAL A 50 -10.98 -13.04 -22.16
C VAL A 50 -12.45 -12.64 -22.24
N ASP A 51 -12.73 -11.35 -22.33
CA ASP A 51 -14.08 -10.80 -22.45
C ASP A 51 -14.06 -9.50 -23.27
N THR A 52 -15.19 -9.14 -23.89
CA THR A 52 -15.34 -7.90 -24.66
C THR A 52 -16.63 -7.19 -24.32
N GLN A 53 -16.53 -5.90 -23.98
CA GLN A 53 -17.68 -5.06 -23.71
C GLN A 53 -17.51 -3.68 -24.36
N LYS A 54 -18.39 -3.36 -25.34
CA LYS A 54 -18.47 -2.03 -25.97
C LYS A 54 -17.11 -1.47 -26.45
N GLY A 55 -16.30 -2.31 -27.10
CA GLY A 55 -14.99 -1.91 -27.63
C GLY A 55 -13.87 -1.83 -26.57
N TRP A 56 -14.07 -2.52 -25.45
CA TRP A 56 -13.07 -2.74 -24.42
C TRP A 56 -12.87 -4.24 -24.22
N HIS A 57 -11.61 -4.65 -24.29
CA HIS A 57 -11.20 -6.04 -24.26
C HIS A 57 -10.47 -6.33 -22.94
N GLN A 58 -11.04 -7.21 -22.15
CA GLN A 58 -10.40 -7.70 -20.94
C GLN A 58 -9.31 -8.71 -21.32
N MET A 59 -8.10 -8.47 -20.83
CA MET A 59 -6.96 -9.36 -21.04
C MET A 59 -6.75 -10.29 -19.84
N PRO A 60 -5.90 -11.33 -19.96
CA PRO A 60 -5.59 -12.23 -18.85
C PRO A 60 -5.03 -11.46 -17.66
N SER A 61 -5.52 -11.79 -16.48
CA SER A 61 -5.12 -11.12 -15.24
C SER A 61 -3.82 -11.69 -14.66
N ARG A 62 -3.24 -10.97 -13.71
CA ARG A 62 -2.14 -11.43 -12.85
C ARG A 62 -2.47 -11.14 -11.41
N ASP A 63 -2.18 -12.09 -10.54
CA ASP A 63 -2.40 -11.95 -9.11
C ASP A 63 -1.07 -11.62 -8.41
N VAL A 64 -1.11 -10.69 -7.47
CA VAL A 64 0.02 -10.29 -6.61
C VAL A 64 -0.43 -10.39 -5.17
N ASN A 65 0.29 -11.16 -4.36
CA ASN A 65 0.04 -11.21 -2.93
C ASN A 65 0.75 -10.02 -2.27
N VAL A 66 0.02 -9.32 -1.41
CA VAL A 66 0.54 -8.22 -0.61
C VAL A 66 0.55 -8.64 0.85
N SER A 67 1.66 -8.40 1.52
CA SER A 67 1.84 -8.67 2.94
C SER A 67 2.35 -7.43 3.63
N VAL A 68 1.75 -7.11 4.77
CA VAL A 68 2.14 -6.00 5.63
C VAL A 68 2.46 -6.58 6.99
N TYR A 69 3.57 -6.13 7.57
CA TYR A 69 3.97 -6.48 8.92
C TYR A 69 4.28 -5.22 9.71
N CYS A 70 3.68 -5.11 10.89
CA CYS A 70 3.91 -4.07 11.88
C CYS A 70 4.39 -4.72 13.20
N PRO A 71 5.39 -4.12 13.89
CA PRO A 71 5.84 -4.61 15.19
C PRO A 71 4.73 -4.61 16.27
N GLU A 72 3.89 -3.58 16.25
CA GLU A 72 2.77 -3.40 17.17
C GLU A 72 1.42 -3.57 16.49
N SER A 73 0.42 -4.02 17.28
CA SER A 73 -0.94 -4.21 16.78
C SER A 73 -1.60 -2.85 16.58
N GLN A 74 -1.99 -2.57 15.35
CA GLN A 74 -2.54 -1.28 14.94
C GLN A 74 -3.51 -1.47 13.78
N LYS A 75 -4.36 -0.47 13.53
CA LYS A 75 -5.20 -0.46 12.33
C LYS A 75 -4.30 -0.15 11.14
N MET A 76 -4.49 -0.86 10.04
CA MET A 76 -3.70 -0.68 8.82
C MET A 76 -4.62 -0.37 7.65
N GLY A 77 -4.31 0.69 6.91
CA GLY A 77 -4.94 1.05 5.66
C GLY A 77 -3.91 1.16 4.54
N LEU A 78 -4.18 0.54 3.39
CA LEU A 78 -3.33 0.66 2.21
C LEU A 78 -4.00 1.50 1.14
N PHE A 79 -3.39 2.63 0.80
CA PHE A 79 -3.85 3.56 -0.22
C PHE A 79 -3.09 3.37 -1.51
N VAL A 80 -3.81 3.38 -2.63
CA VAL A 80 -3.22 3.27 -3.96
C VAL A 80 -3.35 4.58 -4.72
N GLN A 81 -2.27 4.99 -5.36
CA GLN A 81 -2.20 6.15 -6.23
C GLN A 81 -1.52 5.78 -7.55
N ALA A 82 -2.04 6.29 -8.66
CA ALA A 82 -1.43 6.15 -9.97
C ALA A 82 -2.01 7.19 -10.93
N ARG A 83 -1.48 7.23 -12.16
CA ARG A 83 -2.13 7.97 -13.24
C ARG A 83 -3.50 7.37 -13.51
N ALA A 84 -4.53 8.19 -13.43
CA ALA A 84 -5.92 7.75 -13.56
C ALA A 84 -6.75 8.66 -14.45
N GLY A 85 -7.72 8.07 -15.15
CA GLY A 85 -8.66 8.76 -16.01
C GLY A 85 -9.95 9.10 -15.30
N GLU A 86 -11.02 9.27 -16.09
CA GLU A 86 -12.36 9.53 -15.55
C GLU A 86 -12.77 8.48 -14.52
N LYS A 87 -13.42 8.96 -13.44
CA LYS A 87 -13.90 8.15 -12.32
C LYS A 87 -12.78 7.40 -11.56
N GLY A 88 -11.53 7.84 -11.70
CA GLY A 88 -10.40 7.29 -10.96
C GLY A 88 -9.91 5.92 -11.45
N ARG A 89 -10.32 5.49 -12.66
CA ARG A 89 -9.81 4.25 -13.27
C ARG A 89 -8.34 4.41 -13.62
N PHE A 90 -7.51 3.46 -13.23
CA PHE A 90 -6.08 3.50 -13.52
C PHE A 90 -5.83 3.34 -15.02
N TYR A 91 -4.90 4.12 -15.54
CA TYR A 91 -4.45 3.96 -16.91
C TYR A 91 -3.48 2.79 -17.05
N PHE A 92 -3.45 2.21 -18.24
CA PHE A 92 -2.45 1.26 -18.70
C PHE A 92 -2.00 1.70 -20.10
N GLY A 93 -0.83 2.33 -20.19
CA GLY A 93 -0.48 3.17 -21.35
C GLY A 93 -1.46 4.34 -21.54
N ASP A 94 -1.54 4.90 -22.74
CA ASP A 94 -2.24 6.18 -22.93
C ASP A 94 -3.75 6.07 -23.13
N SER A 95 -4.24 4.94 -23.62
CA SER A 95 -5.66 4.78 -24.02
C SER A 95 -6.33 3.52 -23.49
N SER A 96 -5.66 2.79 -22.59
CA SER A 96 -6.19 1.56 -21.98
C SER A 96 -6.26 1.71 -20.46
N GLY A 97 -6.96 0.78 -19.81
CA GLY A 97 -7.15 0.77 -18.37
C GLY A 97 -6.49 -0.41 -17.68
N LEU A 98 -6.21 -0.25 -16.38
CA LEU A 98 -5.88 -1.34 -15.48
C LEU A 98 -6.95 -1.42 -14.39
N ALA A 99 -7.72 -2.51 -14.36
CA ALA A 99 -8.59 -2.80 -13.25
C ALA A 99 -7.79 -3.46 -12.12
N VAL A 100 -7.88 -2.91 -10.91
CA VAL A 100 -7.20 -3.41 -9.72
C VAL A 100 -8.26 -3.85 -8.73
N ARG A 101 -8.35 -5.16 -8.46
CA ARG A 101 -9.28 -5.72 -7.49
C ARG A 101 -8.53 -6.30 -6.30
N VAL A 102 -9.05 -6.05 -5.10
CA VAL A 102 -8.54 -6.64 -3.86
C VAL A 102 -9.48 -7.76 -3.40
N SER A 103 -8.94 -8.85 -2.88
CA SER A 103 -9.68 -9.95 -2.23
C SER A 103 -8.84 -10.62 -1.14
N ASP A 104 -9.44 -11.60 -0.45
CA ASP A 104 -8.73 -12.53 0.46
C ASP A 104 -8.02 -11.84 1.62
N MET A 105 -8.67 -10.85 2.22
CA MET A 105 -8.13 -10.09 3.34
C MET A 105 -8.01 -10.95 4.60
N VAL A 106 -6.80 -11.03 5.13
CA VAL A 106 -6.45 -11.78 6.33
C VAL A 106 -5.65 -10.89 7.27
N VAL A 107 -6.12 -10.76 8.51
CA VAL A 107 -5.40 -10.06 9.59
C VAL A 107 -5.05 -11.04 10.69
N ASP A 108 -3.77 -11.14 11.03
CA ASP A 108 -3.22 -12.07 12.04
C ASP A 108 -3.74 -13.53 11.90
N GLY A 109 -3.91 -13.98 10.65
CA GLY A 109 -4.35 -15.34 10.31
C GLY A 109 -5.88 -15.55 10.27
N LYS A 110 -6.69 -14.53 10.58
CA LYS A 110 -8.16 -14.58 10.46
C LYS A 110 -8.64 -13.80 9.25
N SER A 111 -9.60 -14.36 8.51
CA SER A 111 -10.24 -13.68 7.37
C SER A 111 -11.20 -12.60 7.84
N TYR A 112 -11.18 -11.45 7.15
CA TYR A 112 -12.04 -10.30 7.42
C TYR A 112 -12.60 -9.73 6.11
N PRO A 113 -13.83 -9.19 6.10
CA PRO A 113 -14.31 -8.35 5.01
C PRO A 113 -13.41 -7.11 4.79
N LEU A 114 -13.41 -6.63 3.54
CA LEU A 114 -12.72 -5.43 3.10
C LEU A 114 -13.70 -4.26 3.03
N ALA A 115 -13.27 -3.06 3.43
CA ALA A 115 -13.96 -1.83 3.08
C ALA A 115 -13.00 -0.85 2.41
N LYS A 116 -13.56 0.05 1.60
CA LYS A 116 -12.81 1.20 1.11
C LYS A 116 -12.71 2.25 2.21
N THR A 117 -11.75 3.14 2.10
CA THR A 117 -11.72 4.37 2.89
C THR A 117 -11.06 5.50 2.11
N LEU A 118 -11.54 6.72 2.34
CA LEU A 118 -10.86 7.95 1.91
C LEU A 118 -10.28 8.70 3.12
N ASP A 119 -10.57 8.23 4.33
CA ASP A 119 -10.17 8.84 5.58
C ASP A 119 -8.82 8.27 6.04
N ARG A 120 -7.76 8.99 5.70
CA ARG A 120 -6.38 8.66 6.11
C ARG A 120 -6.11 8.87 7.60
N SER A 121 -7.01 9.52 8.33
CA SER A 121 -6.76 9.88 9.73
C SER A 121 -7.37 8.88 10.70
N SER A 122 -8.63 8.50 10.53
CA SER A 122 -9.28 7.52 11.41
C SER A 122 -9.54 6.18 10.75
N LEU A 123 -9.22 6.06 9.46
CA LEU A 123 -9.46 4.85 8.65
C LEU A 123 -10.92 4.41 8.71
N ASN A 124 -11.87 5.34 8.78
CA ASN A 124 -13.29 4.98 8.79
C ASN A 124 -13.70 4.37 7.44
N PRO A 125 -14.49 3.29 7.42
CA PRO A 125 -14.94 2.68 6.18
C PRO A 125 -15.90 3.59 5.42
N ASP A 126 -15.73 3.62 4.10
CA ASP A 126 -16.67 4.18 3.14
C ASP A 126 -17.51 3.03 2.54
N GLY A 127 -18.61 2.71 3.24
CA GLY A 127 -19.53 1.64 2.89
C GLY A 127 -19.37 0.36 3.70
N ASP A 128 -20.07 -0.69 3.26
CA ASP A 128 -20.12 -1.99 3.94
C ASP A 128 -18.90 -2.85 3.61
N GLY A 129 -18.58 -3.79 4.51
CA GLY A 129 -17.57 -4.82 4.29
C GLY A 129 -17.96 -5.78 3.16
N GLN A 130 -17.02 -6.07 2.26
CA GLN A 130 -17.20 -6.94 1.09
C GLN A 130 -16.07 -7.96 0.97
N GLU A 131 -16.31 -9.06 0.26
CA GLU A 131 -15.28 -10.09 0.00
C GLU A 131 -14.25 -9.64 -1.03
N SER A 132 -14.62 -8.72 -1.93
CA SER A 132 -13.70 -8.13 -2.90
C SER A 132 -14.10 -6.70 -3.27
N LEU A 133 -13.13 -5.88 -3.62
CA LEU A 133 -13.33 -4.47 -3.97
C LEU A 133 -12.55 -4.11 -5.24
N LEU A 134 -13.20 -3.43 -6.19
CA LEU A 134 -12.51 -2.76 -7.30
C LEU A 134 -12.02 -1.39 -6.84
N LEU A 135 -10.73 -1.13 -6.95
CA LEU A 135 -10.11 0.11 -6.52
C LEU A 135 -10.07 1.17 -7.63
N HIS A 136 -10.19 2.42 -7.19
CA HIS A 136 -9.91 3.61 -7.95
C HIS A 136 -8.79 4.41 -7.29
N ASN A 137 -8.27 5.37 -8.03
CA ASN A 137 -7.21 6.24 -7.58
C ASN A 137 -7.54 6.97 -6.27
N ASN A 138 -6.56 7.03 -5.37
CA ASN A 138 -6.64 7.62 -4.03
C ASN A 138 -7.54 6.87 -3.04
N GLU A 139 -8.12 5.73 -3.40
CA GLU A 139 -8.85 4.90 -2.45
C GLU A 139 -7.89 4.08 -1.59
N GLY A 140 -8.23 3.98 -0.30
CA GLY A 140 -7.63 3.05 0.65
C GLY A 140 -8.47 1.79 0.82
N ILE A 141 -7.80 0.70 1.22
CA ILE A 141 -8.46 -0.51 1.72
C ILE A 141 -8.08 -0.79 3.15
N ILE A 142 -9.08 -1.25 3.90
CA ILE A 142 -8.98 -1.63 5.31
C ILE A 142 -9.71 -2.95 5.54
N ALA A 143 -9.23 -3.72 6.51
CA ALA A 143 -9.97 -4.85 7.05
C ALA A 143 -11.01 -4.34 8.07
N VAL A 144 -12.23 -4.88 8.03
CA VAL A 144 -13.32 -4.46 8.91
C VAL A 144 -14.02 -5.63 9.59
N ASP A 145 -14.54 -5.38 10.79
CA ASP A 145 -15.44 -6.27 11.52
C ASP A 145 -16.55 -5.42 12.13
N ASN A 146 -17.82 -5.75 11.86
CA ASN A 146 -18.99 -4.96 12.25
C ASN A 146 -18.84 -3.45 11.96
N HIS A 147 -18.41 -3.11 10.73
CA HIS A 147 -18.21 -1.73 10.25
C HIS A 147 -17.15 -0.91 11.00
N ALA A 148 -16.27 -1.57 11.76
CA ALA A 148 -15.13 -0.93 12.40
C ALA A 148 -13.81 -1.49 11.82
N PRO A 149 -12.77 -0.66 11.64
CA PRO A 149 -11.46 -1.14 11.25
C PRO A 149 -10.88 -2.06 12.33
N VAL A 150 -10.28 -3.17 11.91
CA VAL A 150 -9.63 -4.10 12.82
C VAL A 150 -8.16 -3.75 13.01
N SER A 151 -7.64 -4.03 14.21
CA SER A 151 -6.22 -3.91 14.52
C SER A 151 -5.52 -5.26 14.38
N GLY A 152 -4.28 -5.26 13.93
CA GLY A 152 -3.45 -6.45 13.82
C GLY A 152 -1.98 -6.13 13.62
N LYS A 153 -1.13 -7.15 13.60
CA LYS A 153 0.31 -7.02 13.31
C LYS A 153 0.65 -7.45 11.89
N GLN A 154 -0.12 -8.35 11.33
CA GLN A 154 0.03 -8.89 9.98
C GLN A 154 -1.24 -8.67 9.19
N LEU A 155 -1.11 -8.14 7.99
CA LEU A 155 -2.22 -7.98 7.04
C LEU A 155 -1.79 -8.56 5.70
N ASN A 156 -2.64 -9.40 5.10
CA ASN A 156 -2.39 -10.04 3.81
C ASN A 156 -3.62 -9.93 2.93
N PHE A 157 -3.43 -9.72 1.64
CA PHE A 157 -4.51 -9.76 0.65
C PHE A 157 -3.97 -10.04 -0.75
N THR A 158 -4.88 -10.36 -1.66
CA THR A 158 -4.59 -10.58 -3.08
C THR A 158 -4.97 -9.36 -3.89
N LEU A 159 -4.06 -8.89 -4.74
CA LEU A 159 -4.33 -7.96 -5.83
C LEU A 159 -4.51 -8.72 -7.13
N LYS A 160 -5.66 -8.56 -7.78
CA LYS A 160 -5.88 -9.01 -9.15
C LYS A 160 -5.79 -7.83 -10.10
N LEU A 161 -4.77 -7.86 -10.95
CA LEU A 161 -4.46 -6.86 -11.95
C LEU A 161 -4.98 -7.32 -13.32
N THR A 162 -5.91 -6.57 -13.89
CA THR A 162 -6.57 -6.93 -15.15
C THR A 162 -6.45 -5.79 -16.16
N PRO A 163 -5.60 -5.92 -17.18
CA PRO A 163 -5.54 -4.95 -18.27
C PRO A 163 -6.84 -4.99 -19.08
N VAL A 164 -7.33 -3.80 -19.42
CA VAL A 164 -8.53 -3.59 -20.22
C VAL A 164 -8.15 -2.71 -21.40
N LEU A 165 -7.98 -3.32 -22.57
CA LEU A 165 -7.48 -2.65 -23.76
C LEU A 165 -8.62 -2.11 -24.62
N ASN A 166 -8.45 -0.94 -25.20
CA ASN A 166 -9.36 -0.43 -26.22
C ASN A 166 -9.10 -1.12 -27.57
N ASP A 167 -10.12 -1.35 -28.39
CA ASP A 167 -10.01 -1.93 -29.74
C ASP A 167 -8.89 -1.28 -30.59
N GLN A 168 -8.66 0.03 -30.42
CA GLN A 168 -7.63 0.77 -31.13
C GLN A 168 -6.23 0.17 -30.95
N GLN A 169 -5.96 -0.51 -29.83
CA GLN A 169 -4.68 -1.15 -29.54
C GLN A 169 -4.36 -2.31 -30.48
N PHE A 170 -5.37 -2.94 -31.10
CA PHE A 170 -5.18 -4.06 -32.02
C PHE A 170 -5.18 -3.65 -33.51
N THR A 171 -5.59 -2.41 -33.80
CA THR A 171 -5.73 -1.92 -35.18
C THR A 171 -4.45 -1.37 -35.80
N ARG A 172 -3.43 -1.01 -34.98
CA ARG A 172 -2.16 -0.45 -35.46
C ARG A 172 -1.10 -1.55 -35.59
N THR A 173 -1.17 -2.31 -36.67
CA THR A 173 -0.39 -3.54 -36.90
C THR A 173 1.13 -3.32 -37.11
N ALA A 174 1.62 -2.07 -37.15
CA ALA A 174 3.03 -1.75 -37.41
C ALA A 174 3.82 -1.37 -36.15
N ASP A 175 3.18 -0.91 -35.07
CA ASP A 175 3.86 -0.36 -33.90
C ASP A 175 3.66 -1.25 -32.67
N VAL A 176 4.76 -1.82 -32.16
CA VAL A 176 4.77 -2.42 -30.83
C VAL A 176 4.61 -1.30 -29.81
N THR A 177 3.43 -1.19 -29.22
CA THR A 177 3.16 -0.21 -28.15
C THR A 177 3.45 -0.85 -26.80
N SER A 178 4.37 -0.26 -26.04
CA SER A 178 4.60 -0.63 -24.63
C SER A 178 3.49 -0.02 -23.79
N LEU A 179 2.81 -0.83 -22.98
CA LEU A 179 1.74 -0.38 -22.09
C LEU A 179 2.18 -0.61 -20.65
N GLU A 180 2.13 0.44 -19.84
CA GLU A 180 2.57 0.42 -18.45
C GLU A 180 1.63 1.19 -17.52
N SER A 181 1.69 0.84 -16.25
CA SER A 181 0.99 1.53 -15.16
C SER A 181 1.84 1.45 -13.91
N ASP A 182 2.12 2.60 -13.31
CA ASP A 182 2.88 2.70 -12.06
C ASP A 182 1.90 2.89 -10.90
N LEU A 183 1.72 1.84 -10.10
CA LEU A 183 0.91 1.87 -8.89
C LEU A 183 1.81 2.19 -7.69
N MET A 184 1.57 3.33 -7.06
CA MET A 184 2.19 3.71 -5.79
C MET A 184 1.29 3.32 -4.62
N TRP A 185 1.83 2.56 -3.68
CA TRP A 185 1.12 2.11 -2.49
C TRP A 185 1.69 2.79 -1.25
N GLU A 186 0.79 3.24 -0.39
CA GLU A 186 1.12 3.88 0.88
C GLU A 186 0.39 3.17 2.02
N LEU A 187 1.14 2.75 3.03
CA LEU A 187 0.57 2.26 4.28
C LEU A 187 0.35 3.44 5.22
N VAL A 188 -0.85 3.47 5.79
CA VAL A 188 -1.25 4.37 6.86
C VAL A 188 -1.67 3.53 8.05
N THR A 189 -1.21 3.89 9.24
CA THR A 189 -1.53 3.17 10.46
C THR A 189 -2.10 4.07 11.55
N GLN A 190 -2.88 3.48 12.48
CA GLN A 190 -3.56 4.14 13.60
C GLN A 190 -3.66 3.25 14.83
#